data_AF-A0A7J0CDH2-F1
#
_entry.id   AF-A0A7J0CDH2-F1
#
_cell.length_a   1.000
_cell.length_b   1.000
_cell.length_c   1.000
_cell.angle_alpha   90.00
_cell.angle_beta   90.00
_cell.angle_gamma   90.00
#
_symmetry.space_group_name_H-M   'P 1'
#
loop_
_entity.id
_entity.type
_entity.pdbx_description
1 polymer ?
#
loop_
_entity_poly.entity_id
_entity_poly.type
_entity_poly.pdbx_seq_one_letter_code
_entity_poly.pdbx_strand_id
1 'polypeptide(L)'
;MIETHPSCYRIRVRDEDALDLFKFEKLVAQGRSMVRENRLERAEGLLKAALSLWHGPVAAGLDSRALAPLVVGLNEDRLTVKEEYFDIALKLGRHQQIIGDLTGFVAENPFRERACAQLMLALYHSGRQADALETFRTVRTRFSEDLGIEPAHDLHVLHQSILVGRLSPVATPAGNVLAPPPPRVPGRHGRPAGVALLARTSQNSATPDPLEQLRLENDLLRVERDELRKILSLWLNSNERVPGA
;
A
#
# COMPACT_ATOMS: atom_id res chain seq x y z
N MET A 1 12.39 -27.24 -19.78
CA MET A 1 13.32 -28.30 -20.21
C MET A 1 14.44 -28.35 -19.21
N ILE A 2 14.81 -29.53 -18.71
CA ILE A 2 15.94 -29.68 -17.80
C ILE A 2 17.15 -30.08 -18.64
N GLU A 3 18.23 -29.32 -18.52
CA GLU A 3 19.51 -29.58 -19.15
C GLU A 3 20.48 -30.09 -18.10
N THR A 4 21.16 -31.19 -18.41
CA THR A 4 22.21 -31.76 -17.56
C THR A 4 23.57 -31.33 -18.11
N HIS A 5 24.36 -30.67 -17.27
CA HIS A 5 25.75 -30.31 -17.54
C HIS A 5 26.66 -31.20 -16.67
N PRO A 6 27.92 -31.44 -17.06
CA PRO A 6 28.85 -32.26 -16.26
C PRO A 6 28.96 -31.91 -14.77
N SER A 7 28.66 -30.66 -14.39
CA SER A 7 28.76 -30.15 -13.01
C SER A 7 27.47 -29.55 -12.44
N CYS A 8 26.37 -29.47 -13.21
CA CYS A 8 25.14 -28.84 -12.75
C CYS A 8 23.90 -29.29 -13.51
N TYR A 9 22.73 -28.94 -12.98
CA TYR A 9 21.46 -29.06 -13.68
C TYR A 9 20.89 -27.65 -13.90
N ARG A 10 20.37 -27.40 -15.09
CA ARG A 10 19.74 -26.13 -15.44
C ARG A 10 18.30 -26.36 -15.89
N ILE A 11 17.36 -25.66 -15.27
CA ILE A 11 15.97 -25.66 -15.71
C ILE A 11 15.77 -24.46 -16.63
N ARG A 12 15.51 -24.72 -17.92
CA ARG A 12 15.04 -23.69 -18.86
C ARG A 12 13.53 -23.62 -18.83
N VAL A 13 13.03 -22.48 -18.40
CA VAL A 13 11.62 -22.12 -18.48
C VAL A 13 11.40 -21.43 -19.85
N ARG A 14 10.38 -21.85 -20.60
CA ARG A 14 10.15 -21.38 -21.99
C ARG A 14 9.51 -19.99 -22.07
N ASP A 15 8.83 -19.59 -21.00
CA ASP A 15 8.13 -18.33 -20.85
C ASP A 15 8.42 -17.79 -19.45
N GLU A 16 8.80 -16.53 -19.34
CA GLU A 16 9.00 -15.87 -18.03
C GLU A 16 7.71 -15.90 -17.21
N ASP A 17 6.55 -15.83 -17.89
CA ASP A 17 5.25 -15.92 -17.26
C ASP A 17 4.92 -17.36 -16.78
N ALA A 18 5.75 -18.37 -17.04
CA ALA A 18 5.52 -19.71 -16.50
C ALA A 18 5.88 -19.83 -15.01
N LEU A 19 6.59 -18.86 -14.43
CA LEU A 19 6.80 -18.76 -12.98
C LEU A 19 5.85 -17.71 -12.39
N ASP A 20 5.13 -18.11 -11.34
CA ASP A 20 4.24 -17.23 -10.56
C ASP A 20 4.98 -16.02 -9.99
N LEU A 21 6.22 -16.20 -9.52
CA LEU A 21 7.06 -15.12 -9.03
C LEU A 21 7.34 -14.04 -10.09
N PHE A 22 7.71 -14.43 -11.32
CA PHE A 22 7.98 -13.46 -12.38
C PHE A 22 6.69 -12.76 -12.85
N LYS A 23 5.57 -13.50 -12.94
CA LYS A 23 4.25 -12.90 -13.17
C LYS A 23 3.90 -11.86 -12.10
N PHE A 24 4.14 -12.17 -10.83
CA PHE A 24 3.91 -11.26 -9.72
C PHE A 24 4.72 -9.98 -9.88
N GLU A 25 6.04 -10.09 -10.08
CA GLU A 25 6.93 -8.94 -10.24
C GLU A 25 6.51 -8.05 -11.43
N LYS A 26 6.15 -8.66 -12.56
CA LYS A 26 5.68 -7.95 -13.76
C LYS A 26 4.38 -7.19 -13.51
N LEU A 27 3.39 -7.82 -12.88
CA LEU A 27 2.12 -7.18 -12.54
C LEU A 27 2.31 -6.03 -11.53
N VAL A 28 3.19 -6.21 -10.54
CA VAL A 28 3.54 -5.16 -9.57
C VAL A 28 4.21 -3.97 -10.27
N ALA A 29 5.19 -4.22 -11.15
CA ALA A 29 5.86 -3.17 -11.91
C ALA A 29 4.88 -2.39 -12.80
N GLN A 30 3.98 -3.09 -13.49
CA GLN A 30 2.91 -2.46 -14.28
C GLN A 30 1.95 -1.65 -13.40
N GLY A 31 1.53 -2.21 -12.26
CA GLY A 31 0.66 -1.52 -11.30
C GLY A 31 1.28 -0.23 -10.80
N ARG A 32 2.55 -0.26 -10.39
CA ARG A 32 3.31 0.94 -9.98
C ARG A 32 3.46 1.96 -11.11
N SER A 33 3.60 1.51 -12.36
CA SER A 33 3.58 2.42 -13.51
C SER A 33 2.24 3.12 -13.66
N MET A 34 1.13 2.39 -13.53
CA MET A 34 -0.22 2.96 -13.57
C MET A 34 -0.45 3.96 -12.44
N VAL A 35 0.12 3.76 -11.25
CA VAL A 35 0.08 4.76 -10.16
C VAL A 35 0.78 6.05 -10.58
N ARG A 36 1.97 5.97 -11.21
CA ARG A 36 2.70 7.15 -11.70
C ARG A 36 1.93 7.90 -12.80
N GLU A 37 1.14 7.19 -13.59
CA GLU A 37 0.23 7.75 -14.60
C GLU A 37 -1.13 8.21 -14.04
N ASN A 38 -1.32 8.17 -12.71
CA ASN A 38 -2.59 8.47 -12.03
C ASN A 38 -3.79 7.62 -12.51
N ARG A 39 -3.53 6.38 -12.96
CA ARG A 39 -4.54 5.41 -13.40
C ARG A 39 -4.83 4.41 -12.27
N LEU A 40 -5.41 4.92 -11.19
CA LEU A 40 -5.52 4.19 -9.92
C LEU A 40 -6.37 2.92 -10.02
N GLU A 41 -7.49 2.91 -10.76
CA GLU A 41 -8.33 1.72 -10.92
C GLU A 41 -7.60 0.59 -11.65
N ARG A 42 -6.78 0.94 -12.66
CA ARG A 42 -5.95 -0.06 -13.36
C ARG A 42 -4.84 -0.57 -12.47
N ALA A 43 -4.20 0.32 -11.71
CA ALA A 43 -3.16 -0.04 -10.77
C ALA A 43 -3.69 -1.03 -9.71
N GLU A 44 -4.84 -0.74 -9.12
CA GLU A 44 -5.50 -1.61 -8.14
C GLU A 44 -5.80 -3.00 -8.73
N GLY A 45 -6.36 -3.06 -9.95
CA GLY A 45 -6.64 -4.33 -10.63
C GLY A 45 -5.38 -5.17 -10.84
N LEU A 46 -4.27 -4.55 -11.23
CA LEU A 46 -2.97 -5.21 -11.42
C LEU A 46 -2.38 -5.71 -10.11
N LEU A 47 -2.40 -4.89 -9.04
CA LEU A 47 -1.88 -5.32 -7.73
C LEU A 47 -2.75 -6.43 -7.13
N LYS A 48 -4.07 -6.37 -7.30
CA LYS A 48 -4.98 -7.45 -6.88
C LYS A 48 -4.69 -8.75 -7.63
N ALA A 49 -4.47 -8.68 -8.94
CA ALA A 49 -4.08 -9.83 -9.74
C ALA A 49 -2.73 -10.39 -9.29
N ALA A 50 -1.74 -9.53 -9.00
CA ALA A 50 -0.45 -9.96 -8.49
C ALA A 50 -0.59 -10.71 -7.16
N LEU A 51 -1.33 -10.15 -6.19
CA LEU A 51 -1.56 -10.76 -4.88
C LEU A 51 -2.32 -12.10 -4.98
N SER A 52 -3.16 -12.29 -5.98
CA SER A 52 -3.89 -13.55 -6.19
C SER A 52 -3.01 -14.74 -6.60
N LEU A 53 -1.76 -14.49 -7.02
CA LEU A 53 -0.80 -15.54 -7.35
C LEU A 53 -0.24 -16.26 -6.12
N TRP A 54 -0.45 -15.70 -4.92
CA TRP A 54 0.07 -16.23 -3.67
C TRP A 54 -0.92 -17.18 -3.00
N HIS A 55 -0.54 -18.45 -2.88
CA HIS A 55 -1.39 -19.52 -2.34
C HIS A 55 -1.02 -19.95 -0.91
N GLY A 56 -0.11 -19.22 -0.26
CA GLY A 56 0.38 -19.54 1.07
C GLY A 56 1.82 -19.07 1.28
N PRO A 57 2.51 -19.58 2.33
CA PRO A 57 3.92 -19.31 2.54
C PRO A 57 4.77 -19.76 1.35
N VAL A 58 5.76 -18.93 0.97
CA VAL A 58 6.72 -19.29 -0.07
C VAL A 58 7.43 -20.58 0.30
N ALA A 59 7.57 -21.48 -0.68
CA ALA A 59 8.30 -22.72 -0.52
C ALA A 59 7.77 -23.59 0.64
N ALA A 60 6.46 -23.54 0.93
CA ALA A 60 5.84 -24.40 1.92
C ALA A 60 6.21 -25.87 1.69
N GLY A 61 6.73 -26.53 2.72
CA GLY A 61 7.22 -27.91 2.65
C GLY A 61 8.68 -28.09 2.25
N LEU A 62 9.41 -27.01 1.95
CA LEU A 62 10.85 -27.03 1.70
C LEU A 62 11.60 -26.41 2.89
N ASP A 63 12.19 -27.27 3.73
CA ASP A 63 13.08 -26.82 4.80
C ASP A 63 14.52 -26.75 4.26
N SER A 64 14.90 -25.58 3.73
CA SER A 64 16.23 -25.34 3.19
C SER A 64 16.82 -24.04 3.73
N ARG A 65 17.89 -24.17 4.50
CA ARG A 65 18.65 -23.02 5.04
C ARG A 65 19.16 -22.09 3.94
N ALA A 66 19.45 -22.61 2.75
CA ALA A 66 19.91 -21.82 1.62
C ALA A 66 18.78 -20.93 1.04
N LEU A 67 17.52 -21.35 1.18
CA LEU A 67 16.35 -20.60 0.67
C LEU A 67 15.79 -19.61 1.69
N ALA A 68 16.15 -19.72 2.97
CA ALA A 68 15.57 -18.89 4.03
C ALA A 68 15.66 -17.37 3.75
N PRO A 69 16.80 -16.79 3.31
CA PRO A 69 16.86 -15.36 3.00
C PRO A 69 15.94 -14.94 1.84
N LEU A 70 15.83 -15.80 0.83
CA LEU A 70 14.95 -15.57 -0.32
C LEU A 70 13.48 -15.59 0.09
N VAL A 71 13.08 -16.59 0.89
CA VAL A 71 11.71 -16.72 1.42
C VAL A 71 11.32 -15.50 2.25
N VAL A 72 12.22 -15.03 3.13
CA VAL A 72 11.99 -13.82 3.92
C VAL A 72 11.80 -12.61 3.00
N GLY A 73 12.71 -12.38 2.04
CA GLY A 73 12.59 -11.24 1.13
C GLY A 73 11.30 -11.25 0.30
N LEU A 74 10.89 -12.41 -0.19
CA LEU A 74 9.66 -12.58 -0.97
C LEU A 74 8.40 -12.36 -0.13
N ASN A 75 8.40 -12.80 1.13
CA ASN A 75 7.31 -12.51 2.05
C ASN A 75 7.21 -11.00 2.32
N GLU A 76 8.32 -10.33 2.59
CA GLU A 76 8.34 -8.88 2.79
C GLU A 76 7.82 -8.13 1.55
N ASP A 77 8.21 -8.55 0.35
CA ASP A 77 7.71 -7.96 -0.90
C ASP A 77 6.19 -8.11 -1.04
N ARG A 78 5.66 -9.29 -0.69
CA ARG A 78 4.21 -9.52 -0.69
C ARG A 78 3.50 -8.59 0.28
N LEU A 79 4.02 -8.42 1.50
CA LEU A 79 3.43 -7.53 2.51
C LEU A 79 3.45 -6.07 2.02
N THR A 80 4.56 -5.60 1.45
CA THR A 80 4.68 -4.26 0.88
C THR A 80 3.68 -4.03 -0.27
N VAL A 81 3.52 -5.01 -1.18
CA VAL A 81 2.52 -4.89 -2.26
C VAL A 81 1.09 -4.86 -1.73
N LYS A 82 0.81 -5.56 -0.62
CA LYS A 82 -0.49 -5.51 0.04
C LYS A 82 -0.77 -4.12 0.65
N GLU A 83 0.23 -3.49 1.27
CA GLU A 83 0.13 -2.09 1.72
C GLU A 83 -0.10 -1.12 0.54
N GLU A 84 0.64 -1.28 -0.58
CA GLU A 84 0.44 -0.47 -1.78
C GLU A 84 -0.98 -0.61 -2.36
N TYR A 85 -1.52 -1.83 -2.36
CA TYR A 85 -2.90 -2.09 -2.76
C TYR A 85 -3.90 -1.32 -1.88
N PHE A 86 -3.72 -1.34 -0.56
CA PHE A 86 -4.59 -0.61 0.35
C PHE A 86 -4.51 0.91 0.18
N ASP A 87 -3.32 1.48 -0.09
CA ASP A 87 -3.20 2.90 -0.38
C ASP A 87 -4.00 3.32 -1.62
N ILE A 88 -3.94 2.50 -2.67
CA ILE A 88 -4.70 2.78 -3.90
C ILE A 88 -6.20 2.67 -3.62
N ALA A 89 -6.64 1.64 -2.89
CA ALA A 89 -8.04 1.48 -2.54
C ALA A 89 -8.58 2.63 -1.66
N LEU A 90 -7.78 3.12 -0.71
CA LEU A 90 -8.09 4.32 0.09
C LEU A 90 -8.24 5.56 -0.82
N LYS A 91 -7.29 5.79 -1.74
CA LYS A 91 -7.35 6.91 -2.69
C LYS A 91 -8.56 6.83 -3.63
N LEU A 92 -9.00 5.63 -3.98
CA LEU A 92 -10.22 5.38 -4.77
C LEU A 92 -11.52 5.48 -3.95
N GLY A 93 -11.44 5.76 -2.65
CA GLY A 93 -12.61 5.89 -1.78
C GLY A 93 -13.22 4.57 -1.33
N ARG A 94 -12.55 3.43 -1.52
CA ARG A 94 -13.06 2.07 -1.24
C ARG A 94 -12.89 1.63 0.21
N HIS A 95 -12.97 2.58 1.13
CA HIS A 95 -12.71 2.40 2.57
C HIS A 95 -13.44 1.18 3.15
N GLN A 96 -14.75 1.08 2.96
CA GLN A 96 -15.56 0.00 3.52
C GLN A 96 -15.19 -1.39 2.97
N GLN A 97 -14.77 -1.47 1.70
CA GLN A 97 -14.49 -2.74 1.03
C GLN A 97 -13.20 -3.39 1.54
N ILE A 98 -12.24 -2.58 1.98
CA ILE A 98 -10.92 -3.06 2.42
C ILE A 98 -10.81 -3.29 3.93
N ILE A 99 -11.75 -2.81 4.75
CA ILE A 99 -11.65 -2.91 6.23
C ILE A 99 -11.44 -4.35 6.69
N GLY A 100 -12.18 -5.32 6.12
CA GLY A 100 -12.07 -6.73 6.50
C GLY A 100 -10.67 -7.29 6.24
N ASP A 101 -10.20 -7.15 5.01
CA ASP A 101 -8.87 -7.63 4.58
C ASP A 101 -7.74 -6.93 5.34
N LEU A 102 -7.90 -5.63 5.61
CA LEU A 102 -6.93 -4.80 6.30
C LEU A 102 -6.88 -5.08 7.81
N THR A 103 -8.02 -5.38 8.43
CA THR A 103 -8.10 -5.82 9.83
C THR A 103 -7.36 -7.15 10.02
N GLY A 104 -7.58 -8.12 9.13
CA GLY A 104 -6.82 -9.38 9.14
C GLY A 104 -5.33 -9.15 8.93
N PHE A 105 -4.97 -8.27 7.99
CA PHE A 105 -3.57 -7.95 7.71
C PHE A 105 -2.84 -7.30 8.90
N VAL A 106 -3.48 -6.37 9.61
CA VAL A 106 -2.92 -5.74 10.82
C VAL A 106 -2.84 -6.73 11.98
N ALA A 107 -3.82 -7.63 12.11
CA ALA A 107 -3.76 -8.67 13.14
C ALA A 107 -2.57 -9.62 12.95
N GLU A 108 -2.27 -9.98 11.69
CA GLU A 108 -1.11 -10.79 11.32
C GLU A 108 0.22 -10.02 11.40
N ASN A 109 0.21 -8.71 11.15
CA ASN A 109 1.41 -7.87 11.03
C ASN A 109 1.30 -6.61 11.91
N PRO A 110 1.22 -6.73 13.24
CA PRO A 110 0.90 -5.61 14.12
C PRO A 110 1.98 -4.52 14.19
N PHE A 111 3.22 -4.85 13.85
CA PHE A 111 4.34 -3.90 13.86
C PHE A 111 4.50 -3.13 12.54
N ARG A 112 3.61 -3.35 11.57
CA ARG A 112 3.57 -2.56 10.33
C ARG A 112 2.71 -1.33 10.56
N GLU A 113 3.34 -0.24 11.00
CA GLU A 113 2.66 1.01 11.34
C GLU A 113 1.88 1.61 10.17
N ARG A 114 2.39 1.45 8.94
CA ARG A 114 1.67 1.87 7.71
C ARG A 114 0.32 1.16 7.58
N ALA A 115 0.28 -0.15 7.79
CA ALA A 115 -0.96 -0.93 7.75
C ALA A 115 -1.96 -0.46 8.83
N CYS A 116 -1.44 -0.17 10.03
CA CYS A 116 -2.24 0.36 11.13
C CYS A 116 -2.85 1.73 10.79
N ALA A 117 -2.04 2.63 10.22
CA ALA A 117 -2.49 3.94 9.76
C ALA A 117 -3.57 3.84 8.67
N GLN A 118 -3.37 2.94 7.70
CA GLN A 118 -4.37 2.66 6.65
C GLN A 118 -5.70 2.17 7.25
N LEU A 119 -5.65 1.31 8.26
CA LEU A 119 -6.86 0.80 8.93
C LEU A 119 -7.59 1.92 9.66
N MET A 120 -6.85 2.76 10.40
CA MET A 120 -7.42 3.92 11.09
C MET A 120 -8.11 4.88 10.11
N LEU A 121 -7.48 5.16 8.95
CA LEU A 121 -8.06 5.99 7.90
C LEU A 121 -9.32 5.35 7.29
N ALA A 122 -9.29 4.07 6.96
CA ALA A 122 -10.43 3.34 6.41
C ALA A 122 -11.63 3.36 7.37
N LEU A 123 -11.40 3.10 8.65
CA LEU A 123 -12.42 3.13 9.70
C LEU A 123 -12.99 4.53 9.89
N TYR A 124 -12.13 5.56 9.99
CA TYR A 124 -12.56 6.94 10.15
C TYR A 124 -13.44 7.41 8.98
N HIS A 125 -13.01 7.21 7.74
CA HIS A 125 -13.78 7.60 6.55
C HIS A 125 -15.07 6.78 6.37
N SER A 126 -15.19 5.64 7.03
CA SER A 126 -16.41 4.83 7.07
C SER A 126 -17.33 5.20 8.24
N GLY A 127 -17.05 6.30 8.95
CA GLY A 127 -17.84 6.76 10.10
C GLY A 127 -17.59 6.01 11.41
N ARG A 128 -16.58 5.13 11.44
CA ARG A 128 -16.24 4.28 12.60
C ARG A 128 -15.08 4.89 13.39
N GLN A 129 -15.24 6.15 13.80
CA GLN A 129 -14.18 6.90 14.50
C GLN A 129 -13.71 6.22 15.79
N ALA A 130 -14.64 5.67 16.59
CA ALA A 130 -14.30 4.97 17.83
C ALA A 130 -13.36 3.77 17.57
N ASP A 131 -13.66 2.96 16.55
CA ASP A 131 -12.85 1.81 16.17
C ASP A 131 -11.46 2.22 15.64
N ALA A 132 -11.37 3.35 14.94
CA ALA A 132 -10.10 3.90 14.49
C ALA A 132 -9.20 4.30 15.68
N LEU A 133 -9.77 4.94 16.71
CA LEU A 133 -9.03 5.31 17.92
C LEU A 133 -8.65 4.08 18.76
N GLU A 134 -9.50 3.06 18.80
CA GLU A 134 -9.21 1.81 19.50
C GLU A 134 -8.08 1.02 18.83
N THR A 135 -8.01 1.07 17.49
CA THR A 135 -6.89 0.49 16.72
C THR A 135 -5.56 1.10 17.17
N PHE A 136 -5.47 2.42 17.29
CA PHE A 136 -4.26 3.09 17.77
C PHE A 136 -3.87 2.65 19.18
N ARG A 137 -4.83 2.59 20.10
CA ARG A 137 -4.58 2.15 21.48
C ARG A 137 -4.02 0.73 21.53
N THR A 138 -4.63 -0.18 20.77
CA THR A 138 -4.19 -1.58 20.69
C THR A 138 -2.76 -1.68 20.17
N VAL A 139 -2.44 -0.97 19.09
CA VAL A 139 -1.10 -0.96 18.49
C VAL A 139 -0.08 -0.37 19.45
N ARG A 140 -0.39 0.77 20.08
CA ARG A 140 0.49 1.42 21.05
C ARG A 140 0.81 0.50 22.24
N THR A 141 -0.20 -0.19 22.77
CA THR A 141 0.02 -1.17 23.85
C THR A 141 0.99 -2.26 23.39
N ARG A 142 0.82 -2.82 22.19
CA ARG A 142 1.74 -3.84 21.66
C ARG A 142 3.17 -3.31 21.47
N PHE A 143 3.33 -2.11 20.93
CA PHE A 143 4.66 -1.50 20.79
C PHE A 143 5.35 -1.32 22.14
N SER A 144 4.61 -0.84 23.14
CA SER A 144 5.16 -0.63 24.48
C SER A 144 5.44 -1.94 25.21
N GLU A 145 4.55 -2.94 25.13
CA GLU A 145 4.68 -4.20 25.85
C GLU A 145 5.69 -5.16 25.20
N ASP A 146 5.67 -5.29 23.86
CA ASP A 146 6.47 -6.29 23.15
C ASP A 146 7.85 -5.76 22.72
N LEU A 147 7.94 -4.47 22.38
CA LEU A 147 9.16 -3.85 21.85
C LEU A 147 9.78 -2.81 22.79
N GLY A 148 9.06 -2.36 23.81
CA GLY A 148 9.54 -1.33 24.74
C GLY A 148 9.72 0.05 24.10
N ILE A 149 9.05 0.30 22.97
CA ILE A 149 9.13 1.56 22.20
C ILE A 149 7.74 2.15 22.01
N GLU A 150 7.68 3.43 21.61
CA GLU A 150 6.43 4.08 21.21
C GLU A 150 6.28 4.04 19.68
N PRO A 151 5.04 4.09 19.15
CA PRO A 151 4.80 4.19 17.71
C PRO A 151 5.42 5.46 17.10
N ALA A 152 5.67 5.42 15.79
CA ALA A 152 6.23 6.54 15.03
C ALA A 152 5.35 7.80 15.10
N HIS A 153 5.99 8.95 14.92
CA HIS A 153 5.36 10.27 15.02
C HIS A 153 4.13 10.40 14.10
N ASP A 154 4.21 9.87 12.89
CA ASP A 154 3.13 9.95 11.90
C ASP A 154 1.83 9.28 12.39
N LEU A 155 1.95 8.15 13.09
CA LEU A 155 0.80 7.45 13.66
C LEU A 155 0.16 8.25 14.80
N HIS A 156 0.98 8.93 15.60
CA HIS A 156 0.49 9.88 16.61
C HIS A 156 -0.22 11.09 15.98
N VAL A 157 0.33 11.67 14.91
CA VAL A 157 -0.28 12.80 14.19
C VAL A 157 -1.63 12.38 13.60
N LEU A 158 -1.73 11.17 13.04
CA LEU A 158 -2.98 10.63 12.54
C LEU A 158 -4.02 10.46 13.65
N HIS A 159 -3.64 9.85 14.77
CA HIS A 159 -4.51 9.70 15.94
C HIS A 159 -5.05 11.05 16.43
N GLN A 160 -4.18 12.06 16.55
CA GLN A 160 -4.59 13.41 16.93
C GLN A 160 -5.55 14.02 15.90
N SER A 161 -5.25 13.86 14.60
CA SER A 161 -6.10 14.38 13.52
C SER A 161 -7.51 13.77 13.52
N ILE A 162 -7.62 12.49 13.87
CA ILE A 162 -8.89 11.78 14.07
C ILE A 162 -9.63 12.31 15.30
N LEU A 163 -8.94 12.56 16.41
CA LEU A 163 -9.57 13.10 17.63
C LEU A 163 -10.23 14.46 17.40
N VAL A 164 -9.56 15.36 16.67
CA VAL A 164 -10.05 16.71 16.41
C VAL A 164 -10.90 16.84 15.14
N GLY A 165 -11.15 15.73 14.43
CA GLY A 165 -11.96 15.71 13.20
C GLY A 165 -11.37 16.55 12.05
N ARG A 166 -10.04 16.70 11.98
CA ARG A 166 -9.36 17.55 10.98
C ARG A 166 -9.07 16.86 9.66
N LEU A 167 -9.32 15.56 9.56
CA LEU A 167 -9.18 14.84 8.31
C LEU A 167 -10.32 15.26 7.37
N SER A 168 -9.97 15.92 6.27
CA SER A 168 -10.93 16.30 5.23
C SER A 168 -11.69 15.05 4.78
N PRO A 169 -13.04 15.08 4.72
CA PRO A 169 -13.76 14.01 4.06
C PRO A 169 -13.29 13.95 2.61
N VAL A 170 -12.76 12.80 2.18
CA VAL A 170 -12.56 12.54 0.75
C VAL A 170 -13.92 12.74 0.11
N ALA A 171 -13.98 13.65 -0.87
CA ALA A 171 -15.18 13.85 -1.66
C ALA A 171 -15.54 12.50 -2.29
N THR A 172 -16.57 11.85 -1.75
CA THR A 172 -17.23 10.74 -2.44
C THR A 172 -17.51 11.25 -3.85
N PRO A 173 -17.08 10.54 -4.93
CA PRO A 173 -17.57 10.87 -6.25
C PRO A 173 -19.09 10.82 -6.13
N ALA A 174 -19.74 11.96 -6.32
CA ALA A 174 -21.18 12.06 -6.30
C ALA A 174 -21.66 11.17 -7.45
N GLY A 175 -21.96 9.91 -7.14
CA GLY A 175 -22.86 9.12 -7.96
C GLY A 175 -24.12 9.97 -8.09
N ASN A 176 -24.50 10.30 -9.32
CA ASN A 176 -25.73 11.01 -9.65
C ASN A 176 -26.93 10.25 -9.06
N VAL A 177 -27.19 10.45 -7.77
CA VAL A 177 -28.52 10.24 -7.21
C VAL A 177 -29.23 11.54 -7.51
N LEU A 178 -30.01 11.50 -8.59
CA LEU A 178 -31.01 12.50 -8.92
C LEU A 178 -31.89 12.68 -7.68
N ALA A 179 -31.56 13.68 -6.85
CA ALA A 179 -32.40 14.08 -5.74
C ALA A 179 -33.74 14.56 -6.33
N PRO A 180 -34.89 14.02 -5.90
CA PRO A 180 -36.17 14.54 -6.34
C PRO A 180 -36.28 16.02 -5.93
N PRO A 181 -36.77 16.90 -6.81
CA PRO A 181 -36.81 18.33 -6.53
C PRO A 181 -37.74 18.64 -5.34
N PRO A 182 -37.39 19.60 -4.47
CA PRO A 182 -38.25 19.99 -3.37
C PRO A 182 -39.55 20.64 -3.89
N PRO A 183 -40.69 20.47 -3.19
CA PRO A 183 -41.95 21.08 -3.59
C PRO A 183 -41.85 22.61 -3.55
N ARG A 184 -42.17 23.26 -4.68
CA ARG A 184 -42.28 24.71 -4.80
C ARG A 184 -43.44 25.22 -3.94
N VAL A 185 -43.14 26.09 -2.99
CA VAL A 185 -44.14 26.91 -2.29
C VAL A 185 -44.18 28.30 -2.93
N PRO A 186 -45.34 28.83 -3.36
CA PRO A 186 -45.40 30.14 -4.02
C PRO A 186 -45.46 31.29 -3.01
N GLY A 187 -44.48 32.19 -3.12
CA GLY A 187 -44.65 33.65 -3.11
C GLY A 187 -44.82 34.39 -1.78
N ARG A 188 -43.84 35.23 -1.42
CA ARG A 188 -44.11 36.61 -0.99
C ARG A 188 -42.90 37.54 -1.17
N HIS A 189 -43.21 38.76 -1.60
CA HIS A 189 -42.34 39.84 -2.02
C HIS A 189 -41.48 40.49 -0.92
N GLY A 190 -40.32 41.06 -1.30
CA GLY A 190 -39.61 42.07 -0.51
C GLY A 190 -38.09 42.09 -0.73
N ARG A 191 -37.59 43.15 -1.39
CA ARG A 191 -36.18 43.45 -1.74
C ARG A 191 -35.47 44.18 -0.55
N PRO A 192 -34.20 44.65 -0.63
CA PRO A 192 -32.89 43.94 -0.61
C PRO A 192 -31.92 44.43 0.51
N ALA A 193 -30.85 43.67 0.78
CA ALA A 193 -29.50 44.12 1.19
C ALA A 193 -28.58 42.89 1.13
N GLY A 194 -27.38 42.86 0.57
CA GLY A 194 -26.38 43.90 0.39
C GLY A 194 -25.22 43.65 1.35
N VAL A 195 -24.39 42.61 1.14
CA VAL A 195 -23.04 42.51 1.73
C VAL A 195 -22.12 41.71 0.81
N ALA A 196 -21.11 42.39 0.27
CA ALA A 196 -19.95 41.78 -0.36
C ALA A 196 -19.01 41.23 0.72
N LEU A 197 -18.50 40.00 0.56
CA LEU A 197 -17.35 39.54 1.33
C LEU A 197 -16.31 38.86 0.41
N LEU A 198 -15.28 39.66 0.17
CA LEU A 198 -13.93 39.38 -0.31
C LEU A 198 -13.52 37.90 -0.35
N ALA A 199 -13.24 37.43 -1.56
CA ALA A 199 -12.45 36.23 -1.81
C ALA A 199 -11.04 36.43 -1.25
N ARG A 200 -10.70 35.71 -0.16
CA ARG A 200 -9.31 35.50 0.23
C ARG A 200 -8.77 34.31 -0.54
N THR A 201 -7.89 34.59 -1.49
CA THR A 201 -6.93 33.61 -2.01
C THR A 201 -6.01 33.19 -0.86
N SER A 202 -6.31 32.06 -0.22
CA SER A 202 -5.36 31.40 0.66
C SER A 202 -4.47 30.53 -0.21
N GLN A 203 -3.28 31.04 -0.52
CA GLN A 203 -2.15 30.21 -0.90
C GLN A 203 -1.82 29.34 0.31
N ASN A 204 -2.28 28.10 0.30
CA ASN A 204 -1.88 27.11 1.29
C ASN A 204 -0.63 26.42 0.76
N SER A 205 0.53 26.81 1.30
CA SER A 205 1.79 26.12 1.12
C SER A 205 1.62 24.67 1.60
N ALA A 206 1.60 23.73 0.66
CA ALA A 206 1.45 22.31 0.94
C ALA A 206 2.62 21.82 1.80
N THR A 207 2.31 21.41 3.02
CA THR A 207 3.15 20.47 3.75
C THR A 207 3.08 19.13 2.98
N PRO A 208 4.20 18.45 2.68
CA PRO A 208 4.16 17.18 1.98
C PRO A 208 3.31 16.17 2.74
N ASP A 209 2.51 15.39 2.00
CA ASP A 209 1.75 14.27 2.54
C ASP A 209 2.72 13.29 3.25
N PRO A 210 2.51 12.94 4.53
CA PRO A 210 3.33 11.95 5.23
C PRO A 210 3.47 10.62 4.46
N LEU A 211 2.48 10.26 3.64
CA LEU A 211 2.55 9.08 2.77
C LEU A 211 3.54 9.22 1.60
N GLU A 212 3.84 10.45 1.13
CA GLU A 212 4.92 10.68 0.17
C GLU A 212 6.31 10.51 0.80
N GLN A 213 6.48 10.86 2.07
CA GLN A 213 7.75 10.68 2.78
C GLN A 213 8.07 9.20 2.98
N LEU A 214 7.09 8.39 3.40
CA LEU A 214 7.24 6.94 3.51
C LEU A 214 7.43 6.24 2.16
N ARG A 215 6.91 6.83 1.07
CA ARG A 215 7.14 6.35 -0.30
C ARG A 215 8.61 6.53 -0.71
N LEU A 216 9.20 7.67 -0.39
CA LEU A 216 10.62 7.95 -0.66
C LEU A 216 11.56 7.02 0.12
N GLU A 217 11.22 6.71 1.37
CA GLU A 217 12.02 5.80 2.21
C GLU A 217 11.96 4.34 1.73
N ASN A 218 10.78 3.87 1.28
CA ASN A 218 10.65 2.56 0.65
C ASN A 218 11.36 2.50 -0.72
N ASP A 219 11.36 3.58 -1.48
CA ASP A 219 12.08 3.65 -2.76
C ASP A 219 13.61 3.62 -2.54
N LEU A 220 14.13 4.15 -1.42
CA LEU A 220 15.55 4.03 -1.02
C LEU A 220 15.93 2.57 -0.69
N LEU A 221 15.11 1.85 0.08
CA LEU A 221 15.34 0.43 0.39
C LEU A 221 15.24 -0.47 -0.85
N ARG A 222 14.54 -0.03 -1.91
CA ARG A 222 14.48 -0.72 -3.21
C ARG A 222 15.73 -0.52 -4.05
N VAL A 223 16.29 0.69 -4.07
CA VAL A 223 17.56 0.98 -4.77
C VAL A 223 18.70 0.12 -4.20
N GLU A 224 18.76 -0.04 -2.87
CA GLU A 224 19.77 -0.87 -2.21
C GLU A 224 19.62 -2.37 -2.57
N ARG A 225 18.38 -2.82 -2.80
CA ARG A 225 18.08 -4.20 -3.20
C ARG A 225 18.36 -4.48 -4.68
N ASP A 226 18.13 -3.51 -5.56
CA ASP A 226 18.52 -3.61 -6.97
C ASP A 226 20.04 -3.63 -7.12
N GLU A 227 20.78 -2.93 -6.26
CA GLU A 227 22.23 -3.05 -6.16
C GLU A 227 22.66 -4.43 -5.64
N LEU A 228 21.98 -5.00 -4.64
CA LEU A 228 22.21 -6.39 -4.22
C LEU A 228 21.90 -7.40 -5.33
N ARG A 229 20.85 -7.18 -6.13
CA ARG A 229 20.53 -8.00 -7.32
C ARG A 229 21.59 -7.88 -8.41
N LYS A 230 22.10 -6.68 -8.67
CA LYS A 230 23.25 -6.47 -9.56
C LYS A 230 24.46 -7.23 -9.04
N ILE A 231 24.82 -7.08 -7.75
CA ILE A 231 25.95 -7.79 -7.14
C ILE A 231 25.76 -9.31 -7.25
N LEU A 232 24.55 -9.83 -7.04
CA LEU A 232 24.26 -11.25 -7.18
C LEU A 232 24.38 -11.72 -8.64
N SER A 233 23.88 -10.93 -9.59
CA SER A 233 23.99 -11.20 -11.04
C SER A 233 25.42 -11.11 -11.55
N LEU A 234 26.22 -10.17 -11.01
CA LEU A 234 27.64 -10.03 -11.30
C LEU A 234 28.41 -11.19 -10.71
N TRP A 235 28.08 -11.65 -9.50
CA TRP A 235 28.68 -12.84 -8.91
C TRP A 235 28.36 -14.10 -9.71
N LEU A 236 27.11 -14.27 -10.16
CA LEU A 236 26.67 -15.36 -11.04
C LEU A 236 27.41 -15.35 -12.39
N ASN A 237 27.62 -14.17 -12.99
CA ASN A 237 28.30 -14.00 -14.27
C ASN A 237 29.84 -14.02 -14.16
N SER A 238 30.43 -13.57 -13.03
CA SER A 238 31.88 -13.63 -12.81
C SER A 238 32.36 -15.06 -12.58
N ASN A 239 31.49 -15.93 -12.06
CA ASN A 239 31.77 -17.37 -11.93
C ASN A 239 31.74 -18.11 -13.29
N GLU A 240 31.36 -17.44 -14.38
CA GLU A 240 31.52 -17.93 -15.76
C GLU A 240 32.93 -17.69 -16.32
N ARG A 241 33.80 -16.97 -15.61
CA ARG A 241 35.22 -16.75 -16.00
C ARG A 241 36.19 -17.50 -15.09
N VAL A 242 36.15 -18.81 -15.14
CA VAL A 242 37.36 -19.62 -14.92
C VAL A 242 37.75 -20.22 -16.27
N PRO A 243 38.75 -19.69 -16.98
CA PRO A 243 39.33 -20.41 -18.10
C PRO A 243 40.21 -21.52 -17.53
N GLY A 244 39.88 -22.77 -17.85
CA GLY A 244 40.86 -23.84 -17.88
C GLY A 244 41.73 -23.69 -19.13
N ALA A 245 42.97 -23.25 -18.93
CA ALA A 245 44.15 -23.65 -19.68
C ALA A 245 45.39 -23.30 -18.84
#